data_AF-A0A1Q7TP08-F1
#
_entry.id   AF-A0A1Q7TP08-F1
#
_cell.length_a   1.000
_cell.length_b   1.000
_cell.length_c   1.000
_cell.angle_alpha   90.00
_cell.angle_beta   90.00
_cell.angle_gamma   90.00
#
_symmetry.space_group_name_H-M   'P 1'
#
loop_
_entity.id
_entity.type
_entity.pdbx_description
1 polymer ?
#
loop_
_entity_poly.entity_id
_entity_poly.type
_entity_poly.pdbx_seq_one_letter_code
_entity_poly.pdbx_strand_id
1 'polypeptide(L)'
;MRSMQNHDLLKKHSIRQHVQIVPTPSDREVVLDAQRRLVEDPEDADALFAVAAWDEIVGDLVNALDLLNRLVSAAPDYPGVWWLRARILKDLGRERDAMACERIARIYAEPDIPQSVRKFPL
;
A
#
# COMPACT_ATOMS: atom_id res chain seq x y z
N MET A 1 18.98 36.98 -25.20
CA MET A 1 19.18 36.11 -24.02
C MET A 1 18.21 34.95 -24.11
N ARG A 2 18.68 33.79 -24.59
CA ARG A 2 17.87 32.57 -24.77
C ARG A 2 18.67 31.37 -24.28
N SER A 3 17.92 30.40 -23.77
CA SER A 3 18.23 28.97 -23.61
C SER A 3 18.61 28.49 -22.22
N MET A 4 17.58 28.02 -21.49
CA MET A 4 17.44 26.63 -21.03
C MET A 4 18.71 25.76 -21.10
N GLN A 5 19.15 25.29 -19.92
CA GLN A 5 19.99 24.12 -19.73
C GLN A 5 19.37 23.29 -18.59
N ASN A 6 18.70 22.21 -18.97
CA ASN A 6 19.23 20.84 -18.85
C ASN A 6 19.22 20.32 -17.40
N HIS A 7 18.05 19.89 -16.93
CA HIS A 7 17.94 18.83 -15.93
C HIS A 7 16.89 17.77 -16.36
N ASP A 8 16.84 17.51 -17.67
CA ASP A 8 15.98 16.51 -18.30
C ASP A 8 16.82 15.31 -18.76
N LEU A 9 17.56 14.70 -17.82
CA LEU A 9 18.30 13.47 -18.06
C LEU A 9 18.11 12.53 -16.88
N LEU A 10 16.90 11.98 -16.76
CA LEU A 10 16.62 10.64 -16.21
C LEU A 10 15.18 10.23 -16.56
N LYS A 11 14.84 10.27 -17.85
CA LYS A 11 13.80 9.39 -18.40
C LYS A 11 14.48 8.14 -18.90
N LYS A 12 14.15 6.96 -18.34
CA LYS A 12 13.75 5.77 -19.13
C LYS A 12 13.53 4.53 -18.25
N HIS A 13 12.43 3.85 -18.57
CA HIS A 13 12.00 2.52 -18.13
C HIS A 13 11.21 2.40 -16.82
N SER A 14 10.01 2.98 -16.82
CA SER A 14 8.83 2.17 -16.51
C SER A 14 7.62 2.76 -17.22
N ILE A 15 7.24 2.14 -18.34
CA ILE A 15 5.91 2.33 -18.90
C ILE A 15 4.97 1.61 -17.94
N ARG A 16 4.63 2.25 -16.81
CA ARG A 16 3.41 1.91 -16.11
C ARG A 16 2.34 2.80 -16.69
N GLN A 17 1.26 2.18 -17.14
CA GLN A 17 -0.03 2.83 -17.07
C GLN A 17 -0.28 3.09 -15.59
N HIS A 18 0.25 4.20 -15.06
CA HIS A 18 -0.41 4.84 -13.95
C HIS A 18 -1.79 5.15 -14.53
N VAL A 19 -2.77 4.28 -14.24
CA VAL A 19 -4.10 4.80 -14.02
C VAL A 19 -3.84 5.85 -12.94
N GLN A 20 -3.72 7.10 -13.37
CA GLN A 20 -3.85 8.24 -12.49
C GLN A 20 -5.29 8.11 -12.03
N ILE A 21 -5.51 7.33 -10.97
CA ILE A 21 -6.77 7.35 -10.25
C ILE A 21 -6.78 8.74 -9.68
N VAL A 22 -7.37 9.67 -10.43
CA VAL A 22 -7.56 11.04 -9.97
C VAL A 22 -8.50 10.90 -8.78
N PRO A 23 -8.04 11.20 -7.57
CA PRO A 23 -8.85 10.95 -6.39
C PRO A 23 -10.14 11.76 -6.50
N THR A 24 -11.28 11.09 -6.42
CA THR A 24 -12.58 11.75 -6.50
C THR A 24 -12.92 12.42 -5.16
N PRO A 25 -13.82 13.42 -5.13
CA PRO A 25 -14.33 13.96 -3.87
C PRO A 25 -14.92 12.87 -2.96
N SER A 26 -15.56 11.85 -3.52
CA SER A 26 -16.09 10.71 -2.78
C SER A 26 -14.98 9.87 -2.13
N ASP A 27 -13.85 9.68 -2.82
CA ASP A 27 -12.70 8.98 -2.23
C ASP A 27 -12.11 9.75 -1.04
N ARG A 28 -12.14 11.10 -1.09
CA ARG A 28 -11.71 11.94 0.03
C ARG A 28 -12.61 11.81 1.25
N GLU A 29 -13.92 11.77 1.07
CA GLU A 29 -14.86 11.62 2.19
C GLU A 29 -14.66 10.29 2.92
N VAL A 30 -14.47 9.20 2.17
CA VAL A 30 -14.19 7.86 2.74
C VAL A 30 -12.92 7.88 3.58
N VAL A 31 -11.87 8.53 3.10
CA VAL A 31 -10.58 8.58 3.80
C VAL A 31 -10.66 9.49 5.03
N LEU A 32 -11.38 10.61 4.96
CA LEU A 32 -11.62 11.46 6.12
C LEU A 32 -12.39 10.73 7.22
N ASP A 33 -13.38 9.92 6.84
CA ASP A 33 -14.09 9.07 7.78
C ASP A 33 -13.17 8.03 8.42
N ALA A 34 -12.37 7.33 7.60
CA ALA A 34 -11.37 6.39 8.10
C ALA A 34 -10.35 7.07 9.05
N GLN A 35 -9.89 8.29 8.75
CA GLN A 35 -9.00 9.04 9.65
C GLN A 35 -9.66 9.35 10.99
N ARG A 36 -10.96 9.68 11.02
CA ARG A 36 -11.68 9.87 12.29
C ARG A 36 -11.77 8.57 13.07
N ARG A 37 -12.06 7.46 12.41
CA ARG A 37 -12.06 6.13 13.05
C ARG A 37 -10.71 5.78 13.64
N LEU A 38 -9.60 6.11 12.98
CA LEU A 38 -8.24 5.91 13.54
C LEU A 38 -7.93 6.75 14.77
N VAL A 39 -8.62 7.88 14.97
CA VAL A 39 -8.49 8.69 16.20
C VAL A 39 -9.23 8.03 17.35
N GLU A 40 -10.38 7.41 17.09
CA GLU A 40 -11.19 6.71 18.09
C GLU A 40 -10.63 5.31 18.41
N ASP A 41 -10.22 4.58 17.38
CA ASP A 41 -9.60 3.26 17.43
C ASP A 41 -8.37 3.20 16.51
N PRO A 42 -7.15 3.37 17.08
CA PRO A 42 -5.91 3.28 16.32
C PRO A 42 -5.61 1.91 15.69
N GLU A 43 -6.34 0.86 16.05
CA GLU A 43 -6.17 -0.49 15.52
C GLU A 43 -7.28 -0.90 14.55
N ASP A 44 -8.19 0.01 14.19
CA ASP A 44 -9.25 -0.22 13.20
C ASP A 44 -8.63 -0.65 11.86
N ALA A 45 -8.76 -1.94 11.56
CA ALA A 45 -8.11 -2.57 10.41
C ALA A 45 -8.59 -2.01 9.08
N ASP A 46 -9.90 -1.74 8.96
CA ASP A 46 -10.49 -1.17 7.74
C ASP A 46 -10.05 0.28 7.56
N ALA A 47 -9.94 1.04 8.65
CA ALA A 47 -9.47 2.41 8.59
C ALA A 47 -7.98 2.48 8.23
N LEU A 48 -7.14 1.63 8.83
CA LEU A 48 -5.72 1.51 8.49
C LEU A 48 -5.53 1.19 7.01
N PHE A 49 -6.29 0.24 6.48
CA PHE A 49 -6.22 -0.13 5.06
C PHE A 49 -6.69 1.00 4.14
N ALA A 50 -7.81 1.64 4.45
CA ALA A 50 -8.36 2.72 3.63
C ALA A 50 -7.41 3.92 3.55
N VAL A 51 -6.82 4.33 4.68
CA VAL A 51 -5.86 5.43 4.71
C VAL A 51 -4.55 5.03 4.00
N ALA A 52 -4.05 3.81 4.19
CA ALA A 52 -2.85 3.35 3.48
C ALA A 52 -3.04 3.29 1.95
N ALA A 53 -4.21 2.83 1.49
CA ALA A 53 -4.53 2.80 0.06
C ALA A 53 -4.61 4.22 -0.52
N TRP A 54 -5.17 5.17 0.24
CA TRP A 54 -5.17 6.57 -0.14
C TRP A 54 -3.77 7.15 -0.25
N ASP A 55 -2.93 6.91 0.75
CA ASP A 55 -1.56 7.39 0.78
C ASP A 55 -0.72 6.82 -0.36
N GLU A 56 -0.98 5.58 -0.79
CA GLU A 56 -0.41 5.01 -2.02
C GLU A 56 -0.83 5.80 -3.26
N ILE A 57 -2.12 6.15 -3.39
CA ILE A 57 -2.66 6.91 -4.52
C ILE A 57 -2.07 8.32 -4.58
N VAL A 58 -1.95 9.01 -3.45
CA VAL A 58 -1.39 10.38 -3.40
C VAL A 58 0.14 10.41 -3.38
N GLY A 59 0.79 9.25 -3.27
CA GLY A 59 2.24 9.08 -3.36
C GLY A 59 3.00 9.18 -2.04
N ASP A 60 2.32 9.24 -0.90
CA ASP A 60 2.95 9.12 0.42
C ASP A 60 3.21 7.65 0.77
N LEU A 61 4.13 7.05 0.02
CA LEU A 61 4.47 5.64 0.13
C LEU A 61 5.05 5.26 1.50
N VAL A 62 5.67 6.22 2.20
CA VAL A 62 6.28 5.99 3.52
C VAL A 62 5.19 5.86 4.58
N ASN A 63 4.23 6.79 4.61
CA ASN A 63 3.11 6.71 5.54
C ASN A 63 2.23 5.49 5.27
N ALA A 64 1.95 5.21 3.99
CA ALA A 64 1.22 4.02 3.59
C ALA A 64 1.88 2.73 4.13
N LEU A 65 3.21 2.63 4.03
CA LEU A 65 3.92 1.46 4.52
C LEU A 65 3.88 1.31 6.05
N ASP A 66 3.90 2.42 6.79
CA ASP A 66 3.77 2.42 8.25
C ASP A 66 2.38 1.95 8.71
N LEU A 67 1.33 2.47 8.09
CA LEU A 67 -0.04 2.03 8.33
C LEU A 67 -0.22 0.54 8.03
N LEU A 68 0.37 0.06 6.93
CA LEU A 68 0.35 -1.36 6.60
C LEU A 68 1.18 -2.21 7.56
N ASN A 69 2.28 -1.70 8.14
CA ASN A 69 3.04 -2.41 9.19
C ASN A 69 2.16 -2.65 10.42
N ARG A 70 1.40 -1.64 10.83
CA ARG A 70 0.47 -1.72 11.96
C ARG A 70 -0.64 -2.72 11.64
N LEU A 71 -1.23 -2.63 10.44
CA LEU A 71 -2.29 -3.53 10.01
C LEU A 71 -1.84 -4.99 9.97
N VAL A 72 -0.68 -5.31 9.39
CA VAL A 72 -0.20 -6.72 9.36
C VAL A 72 0.19 -7.24 10.74
N SER A 73 0.53 -6.36 11.68
CA SER A 73 0.84 -6.75 13.06
C SER A 73 -0.42 -7.14 13.83
N ALA A 74 -1.54 -6.46 13.58
CA ALA A 74 -2.82 -6.73 14.22
C ALA A 74 -3.66 -7.80 13.50
N ALA A 75 -3.73 -7.72 12.17
CA ALA A 75 -4.54 -8.56 11.30
C ALA A 75 -3.73 -9.01 10.06
N PRO A 76 -2.81 -9.98 10.22
CA PRO A 76 -1.99 -10.48 9.12
C PRO A 76 -2.79 -11.18 8.02
N ASP A 77 -4.04 -11.59 8.26
CA ASP A 77 -4.93 -12.18 7.27
C ASP A 77 -5.89 -11.15 6.63
N TYR A 78 -5.71 -9.86 6.90
CA TYR A 78 -6.56 -8.81 6.34
C TYR A 78 -6.55 -8.85 4.80
N PRO A 79 -7.72 -8.89 4.14
CA PRO A 79 -7.79 -9.01 2.69
C PRO A 79 -7.00 -7.93 1.94
N GLY A 80 -6.09 -8.35 1.06
CA GLY A 80 -5.37 -7.43 0.19
C GLY A 80 -4.21 -6.66 0.83
N VAL A 81 -3.98 -6.75 2.15
CA VAL A 81 -2.90 -6.02 2.85
C VAL A 81 -1.52 -6.32 2.26
N TRP A 82 -1.21 -7.60 2.03
CA TRP A 82 0.09 -8.02 1.50
C TRP A 82 0.30 -7.62 0.04
N TRP A 83 -0.77 -7.58 -0.76
CA TRP A 83 -0.70 -7.12 -2.15
C TRP A 83 -0.44 -5.62 -2.24
N LEU A 84 -1.12 -4.83 -1.42
CA LEU A 84 -0.89 -3.38 -1.38
C LEU A 84 0.52 -3.07 -0.87
N ARG A 85 0.95 -3.74 0.20
CA ARG A 85 2.32 -3.61 0.73
C ARG A 85 3.38 -3.98 -0.30
N ALA A 86 3.21 -5.09 -1.02
CA ALA A 86 4.13 -5.49 -2.08
C ALA A 86 4.26 -4.44 -3.17
N ARG A 87 3.13 -3.85 -3.60
CA ARG A 87 3.10 -2.81 -4.62
C ARG A 87 3.85 -1.55 -4.18
N ILE A 88 3.58 -1.07 -2.97
CA ILE A 88 4.30 0.09 -2.38
C ILE A 88 5.80 -0.19 -2.30
N LEU A 89 6.20 -1.40 -1.88
CA LEU A 89 7.61 -1.78 -1.81
C LEU A 89 8.29 -1.82 -3.18
N LYS A 90 7.60 -2.26 -4.24
CA LYS A 90 8.10 -2.16 -5.62
C LYS A 90 8.32 -0.70 -6.03
N ASP A 91 7.41 0.18 -5.65
CA ASP A 91 7.45 1.60 -6.03
C ASP A 91 8.58 2.33 -5.29
N LEU A 92 8.94 1.86 -4.10
CA LEU A 92 10.12 2.27 -3.34
C LEU A 92 11.42 1.58 -3.80
N GLY A 93 11.39 0.71 -4.81
CA GLY A 93 12.56 -0.03 -5.31
C GLY A 93 13.03 -1.19 -4.42
N ARG A 94 12.24 -1.59 -3.41
CA ARG A 94 12.54 -2.69 -2.48
C ARG A 94 12.02 -4.03 -3.00
N GLU A 95 12.51 -4.44 -4.16
CA GLU A 95 12.00 -5.61 -4.90
C GLU A 95 12.04 -6.92 -4.09
N ARG A 96 13.09 -7.13 -3.28
CA ARG A 96 13.23 -8.34 -2.44
C ARG A 96 12.10 -8.46 -1.42
N ASP A 97 11.76 -7.36 -0.76
CA ASP A 97 10.73 -7.31 0.26
C ASP A 97 9.34 -7.41 -0.37
N ALA A 98 9.16 -6.79 -1.54
CA ALA A 98 7.94 -6.93 -2.32
C ALA A 98 7.66 -8.39 -2.70
N MET A 99 8.67 -9.11 -3.22
CA MET A 99 8.54 -10.53 -3.54
C MET A 99 8.21 -11.37 -2.31
N ALA A 100 8.72 -11.01 -1.13
CA ALA A 100 8.34 -11.68 0.12
C ALA A 100 6.85 -11.45 0.44
N CYS A 101 6.38 -10.21 0.34
CA CYS A 101 4.98 -9.86 0.54
C CYS A 101 4.06 -10.58 -0.46
N GLU A 102 4.43 -10.70 -1.74
CA GLU A 102 3.63 -11.44 -2.73
C GLU A 102 3.52 -12.93 -2.42
N ARG A 103 4.60 -13.55 -1.91
CA ARG A 103 4.53 -14.96 -1.48
C ARG A 103 3.53 -15.12 -0.33
N ILE A 104 3.58 -14.22 0.65
CA ILE A 104 2.64 -14.22 1.78
C ILE A 104 1.21 -13.97 1.27
N ALA A 105 1.02 -13.02 0.35
CA ALA A 105 -0.28 -12.71 -0.24
C ALA A 105 -0.92 -13.93 -0.94
N ARG A 106 -0.11 -14.74 -1.65
CA ARG A 106 -0.58 -15.98 -2.29
C ARG A 106 -1.00 -17.01 -1.26
N ILE A 107 -0.23 -17.16 -0.18
CA ILE A 107 -0.61 -18.03 0.94
C ILE A 107 -1.99 -17.61 1.46
N TYR A 108 -2.23 -16.32 1.70
CA TYR A 108 -3.53 -15.84 2.18
C TYR A 108 -4.67 -15.83 1.15
N ALA A 109 -4.38 -15.98 -0.14
CA ALA A 109 -5.38 -16.03 -1.20
C ALA A 109 -5.95 -17.44 -1.43
N GLU A 110 -5.35 -18.47 -0.83
CA GLU A 110 -5.84 -19.84 -0.96
C GLU A 110 -7.16 -20.03 -0.18
N PRO A 111 -8.19 -20.66 -0.76
CA PRO A 111 -9.50 -20.81 -0.11
C PRO A 111 -9.49 -21.76 1.09
N ASP A 112 -8.45 -22.59 1.26
CA ASP A 112 -8.40 -23.67 2.25
C ASP A 112 -7.11 -23.64 3.11
N ILE A 113 -6.71 -22.44 3.52
CA ILE A 113 -5.49 -22.24 4.32
C ILE A 113 -5.68 -22.84 5.71
N PRO A 114 -4.83 -23.79 6.13
CA PRO A 114 -4.85 -24.30 7.49
C PRO A 114 -4.60 -23.15 8.49
N GLN A 115 -5.39 -23.09 9.57
CA GLN A 115 -5.26 -22.05 10.61
C GLN A 115 -3.83 -21.93 11.18
N SER A 116 -3.02 -22.99 11.09
CA SER A 116 -1.62 -23.01 11.49
C SER A 116 -0.73 -22.06 10.68
N VAL A 117 -1.06 -21.82 9.40
CA VAL A 117 -0.29 -20.95 8.51
C VAL A 117 -0.67 -19.48 8.70
N ARG A 118 -1.90 -19.19 9.16
CA ARG A 118 -2.38 -17.82 9.41
C ARG A 118 -1.68 -17.10 10.56
N LYS A 119 -0.99 -17.83 11.46
CA LYS A 119 -0.33 -17.25 12.64
C LYS A 119 1.15 -16.93 12.45
N PHE A 120 1.76 -17.36 11.34
CA PHE A 120 3.21 -17.23 11.15
C PHE A 120 3.57 -16.96 9.68
N PRO A 121 3.40 -15.72 9.18
CA PRO A 121 4.21 -15.27 8.07
C PRO A 121 5.61 -14.97 8.64
N LEU A 122 6.60 -15.77 8.24
CA LEU A 122 8.01 -15.64 8.61
C LEU A 122 8.56 -14.21 8.44
#